data_AF-A0A920F3M6-F1
#
_entry.id   AF-A0A920F3M6-F1
#
_cell.length_a   1.000
_cell.length_b   1.000
_cell.length_c   1.000
_cell.angle_alpha   90.00
_cell.angle_beta   90.00
_cell.angle_gamma   90.00
#
_symmetry.space_group_name_H-M   'P 1'
#
loop_
_entity.id
_entity.type
_entity.pdbx_description
1 polymer ?
#
loop_
_entity_poly.entity_id
_entity_poly.type
_entity_poly.pdbx_seq_one_letter_code
_entity_poly.pdbx_strand_id
1 'polypeptide(L)'
;MTGAEIKAVLEEALDYALQPDGSTGAYPYAAGLRWHVDAGKPAGERLSKMEFKGRNESSWSALDMNKSYRLVTNNYIAAGRDGYLTFKTVKNDGRYTDTYLDYAQSFVDYVLERGSVGKLPASEYSTQSMVK
;
A
#
# COMPACT_ATOMS: atom_id res chain seq x y z
N MET A 1 7.92 5.44 -7.60
CA MET A 1 8.00 6.09 -6.28
C MET A 1 9.17 5.51 -5.51
N THR A 2 9.84 6.29 -4.68
CA THR A 2 10.92 5.79 -3.81
C THR A 2 10.36 5.02 -2.62
N GLY A 3 11.17 4.18 -1.96
CA GLY A 3 10.78 3.53 -0.70
C GLY A 3 10.36 4.52 0.38
N ALA A 4 11.01 5.69 0.44
CA ALA A 4 10.64 6.78 1.33
C ALA A 4 9.23 7.33 1.04
N GLU A 5 8.89 7.56 -0.24
CA GLU A 5 7.54 7.99 -0.64
C GLU A 5 6.48 6.92 -0.32
N ILE A 6 6.83 5.64 -0.45
CA ILE A 6 5.94 4.53 -0.06
C ILE A 6 5.69 4.52 1.45
N LYS A 7 6.74 4.69 2.27
CA LYS A 7 6.55 4.81 3.72
C LYS A 7 5.68 6.02 4.06
N ALA A 8 5.97 7.18 3.47
CA ALA A 8 5.23 8.41 3.72
C ALA A 8 3.74 8.24 3.43
N VAL A 9 3.37 7.75 2.24
CA VAL A 9 1.95 7.62 1.87
C VAL A 9 1.19 6.64 2.75
N LEU A 10 1.84 5.56 3.23
CA LEU A 10 1.22 4.59 4.11
C LEU A 10 1.07 5.12 5.55
N GLU A 11 2.01 5.93 6.02
CA GLU A 11 1.90 6.63 7.31
C GLU A 11 0.77 7.67 7.28
N GLU A 12 0.63 8.43 6.20
CA GLU A 12 -0.44 9.41 6.03
C GLU A 12 -1.82 8.73 6.02
N ALA A 13 -1.97 7.64 5.26
CA ALA A 13 -3.20 6.85 5.22
C ALA A 13 -3.53 6.22 6.58
N LEU A 14 -2.52 5.72 7.29
CA LEU A 14 -2.69 5.16 8.63
C LEU A 14 -3.09 6.24 9.64
N ASP A 15 -2.50 7.44 9.55
CA ASP A 15 -2.89 8.56 10.42
C ASP A 15 -4.35 8.94 10.18
N TYR A 16 -4.75 9.12 8.92
CA TYR A 16 -6.14 9.41 8.58
C TYR A 16 -7.10 8.28 8.99
N ALA A 17 -6.66 7.02 8.97
CA ALA A 17 -7.48 5.90 9.42
C ALA A 17 -7.71 5.85 10.94
N LEU A 18 -6.80 6.45 11.73
CA LEU A 18 -6.84 6.44 13.19
C LEU A 18 -7.41 7.74 13.79
N GLN A 19 -7.53 8.80 13.00
CA GLN A 19 -8.11 10.07 13.44
C GLN A 19 -9.63 9.94 13.72
N PRO A 20 -10.17 10.62 14.75
CA PRO A 20 -11.60 10.55 15.08
C PRO A 20 -12.54 11.03 13.96
N ASP A 21 -12.10 12.01 13.18
CA ASP A 21 -12.81 12.59 12.03
C ASP A 21 -12.36 12.00 10.69
N GLY A 22 -11.46 11.02 10.74
CA GLY A 22 -10.96 10.31 9.57
C GLY A 22 -11.86 9.16 9.12
N SER A 23 -11.31 8.26 8.30
CA SER A 23 -12.03 7.10 7.76
C SER A 23 -11.25 5.82 7.98
N THR A 24 -11.82 4.87 8.71
CA THR A 24 -11.20 3.55 8.92
C THR A 24 -10.98 2.78 7.62
N GLY A 25 -11.75 3.09 6.57
CA GLY A 25 -11.56 2.53 5.22
C GLY A 25 -10.24 2.94 4.55
N ALA A 26 -9.57 3.97 5.06
CA ALA A 26 -8.27 4.42 4.56
C ALA A 26 -7.12 3.49 4.95
N TYR A 27 -7.32 2.60 5.93
CA TYR A 27 -6.26 1.73 6.44
C TYR A 27 -5.61 0.94 5.28
N PRO A 28 -4.28 1.02 5.12
CA PRO A 28 -3.64 0.48 3.94
C PRO A 28 -3.57 -1.05 3.93
N TYR A 29 -3.83 -1.63 2.77
CA TYR A 29 -3.54 -3.02 2.45
C TYR A 29 -2.74 -3.08 1.16
N ALA A 30 -1.82 -4.04 1.06
CA ALA A 30 -0.95 -4.16 -0.11
C ALA A 30 -0.65 -5.62 -0.45
N ALA A 31 -0.39 -5.87 -1.73
CA ALA A 31 0.23 -7.10 -2.22
C ALA A 31 1.71 -6.81 -2.54
N GLY A 32 2.60 -7.74 -2.17
CA GLY A 32 4.05 -7.57 -2.39
C GLY A 32 4.71 -6.52 -1.49
N LEU A 33 3.99 -6.01 -0.48
CA LEU A 33 4.51 -5.12 0.55
C LEU A 33 3.89 -5.50 1.90
N ARG A 34 4.71 -5.54 2.96
CA ARG A 34 4.26 -5.82 4.32
C ARG A 34 5.04 -5.03 5.37
N TRP A 35 4.48 -4.89 6.56
CA TRP A 35 5.01 -4.05 7.64
C TRP A 35 4.45 -4.43 9.02
N HIS A 36 5.05 -3.85 10.05
CA HIS A 36 4.56 -3.86 11.43
C HIS A 36 3.95 -2.49 11.76
N VAL A 37 2.86 -2.50 12.54
CA VAL A 37 2.14 -1.29 12.98
C VAL A 37 2.26 -1.14 14.49
N ASP A 38 2.57 0.07 14.94
CA ASP A 38 2.49 0.51 16.33
C ASP A 38 1.69 1.81 16.39
N ALA A 39 0.40 1.71 16.73
CA ALA A 39 -0.52 2.85 16.75
C ALA A 39 -0.27 3.82 17.92
N GLY A 40 0.45 3.39 18.95
CA GLY A 40 0.84 4.23 20.09
C GLY A 40 1.96 5.22 19.76
N LYS A 41 2.63 5.06 18.61
CA LYS A 41 3.68 5.98 18.16
C LYS A 41 3.11 7.26 17.51
N PRO A 42 3.91 8.34 17.48
CA PRO A 42 3.57 9.55 16.75
C PRO A 42 3.25 9.27 15.27
N ALA A 43 2.37 10.08 14.68
CA ALA A 43 2.09 10.03 13.25
C ALA A 43 3.40 10.16 12.44
N GLY A 44 3.58 9.33 11.42
CA GLY A 44 4.83 9.27 10.65
C GLY A 44 5.85 8.25 11.15
N GLU A 45 5.66 7.69 12.35
CA GLU A 45 6.56 6.72 12.97
C GLU A 45 5.89 5.37 13.33
N ARG A 46 4.65 5.15 12.86
CA ARG A 46 3.85 3.98 13.25
C ARG A 46 4.20 2.73 12.45
N LEU A 47 4.81 2.88 11.28
CA LEU A 47 5.21 1.76 10.41
C LEU A 47 6.69 1.41 10.60
N SER A 48 6.95 0.13 10.76
CA SER A 48 8.32 -0.41 10.86
C SER A 48 8.45 -1.77 10.16
N LYS A 49 9.69 -2.25 10.02
CA LYS A 49 10.02 -3.53 9.38
C LYS A 49 9.31 -3.70 8.03
N MET A 50 9.36 -2.66 7.20
CA MET A 50 8.74 -2.69 5.88
C MET A 50 9.55 -3.61 4.97
N GLU A 51 8.86 -4.55 4.35
CA GLU A 51 9.45 -5.53 3.44
C GLU A 51 8.69 -5.54 2.12
N PHE A 52 9.43 -5.73 1.05
CA PHE A 52 8.95 -5.82 -0.31
C PHE A 52 9.27 -7.20 -0.89
N LYS A 53 8.34 -7.70 -1.71
CA LYS A 53 8.54 -8.89 -2.55
C LYS A 53 7.92 -8.62 -3.92
N GLY A 54 8.79 -8.49 -4.92
CA GLY A 54 8.39 -8.28 -6.31
C GLY A 54 7.67 -9.51 -6.90
N ARG A 55 6.94 -9.31 -8.01
CA ARG A 55 6.16 -10.36 -8.69
C ARG A 55 6.97 -11.63 -9.00
N ASN A 56 8.25 -11.47 -9.32
CA ASN A 56 9.15 -12.55 -9.70
C ASN A 56 10.14 -12.94 -8.59
N GLU A 57 9.97 -12.40 -7.38
CA GLU A 57 10.84 -12.68 -6.24
C GLU A 57 10.23 -13.78 -5.37
N SER A 58 11.06 -14.70 -4.89
CA SER A 58 10.64 -15.81 -4.04
C SER A 58 10.75 -15.51 -2.54
N SER A 59 11.41 -14.41 -2.17
CA SER A 59 11.67 -14.04 -0.77
C SER A 59 11.40 -12.57 -0.52
N TRP A 60 11.00 -12.28 0.72
CA TRP A 60 10.85 -10.90 1.21
C TRP A 60 12.22 -10.27 1.44
N SER A 61 12.33 -8.98 1.15
CA SER A 61 13.52 -8.17 1.38
C SER A 61 13.13 -6.86 2.04
N ALA A 62 14.02 -6.25 2.81
CA ALA A 62 13.76 -4.94 3.40
C ALA A 62 13.46 -3.91 2.31
N LEU A 63 12.46 -3.06 2.54
CA LEU A 63 12.16 -1.94 1.66
C LEU A 63 13.32 -0.95 1.70
N ASP A 64 13.94 -0.70 0.56
CA ASP A 64 15.04 0.27 0.42
C ASP A 64 14.43 1.66 0.22
N MET A 65 14.71 2.58 1.14
CA MET A 65 14.14 3.93 1.13
C MET A 65 14.56 4.75 -0.09
N ASN A 66 15.73 4.49 -0.67
CA ASN A 66 16.28 5.24 -1.79
C ASN A 66 15.99 4.59 -3.15
N LYS A 67 15.64 3.30 -3.16
CA LYS A 67 15.27 2.58 -4.40
C LYS A 67 13.92 3.03 -4.92
N SER A 68 13.78 3.04 -6.25
CA SER A 68 12.51 3.29 -6.93
C SER A 68 11.75 1.99 -7.21
N TYR A 69 10.44 2.04 -6.98
CA TYR A 69 9.49 0.96 -7.19
C TYR A 69 8.34 1.42 -8.09
N ARG A 70 7.74 0.46 -8.79
CA ARG A 70 6.49 0.63 -9.53
C ARG A 70 5.36 0.11 -8.67
N LEU A 71 4.38 0.97 -8.41
CA LEU A 71 3.18 0.65 -7.63
C LEU A 71 1.96 0.75 -8.53
N VAL A 72 0.93 -0.02 -8.17
CA VAL A 72 -0.39 0.04 -8.78
C VAL A 72 -1.38 0.31 -7.66
N THR A 73 -2.27 1.27 -7.88
CA THR A 73 -3.35 1.63 -6.97
C THR A 73 -4.54 2.16 -7.76
N ASN A 74 -5.71 2.28 -7.14
CA ASN A 74 -6.88 2.85 -7.79
C ASN A 74 -6.75 4.37 -7.98
N ASN A 75 -7.52 4.92 -8.91
CA ASN A 75 -7.48 6.34 -9.26
C ASN A 75 -7.95 7.27 -8.12
N TYR A 76 -8.79 6.79 -7.20
CA TYR A 76 -9.32 7.56 -6.08
C TYR A 76 -8.22 7.93 -5.08
N ILE A 77 -7.47 6.95 -4.55
CA ILE A 77 -6.37 7.25 -3.63
C ILE A 77 -5.14 7.79 -4.38
N ALA A 78 -4.96 7.49 -5.66
CA ALA A 78 -3.96 8.16 -6.50
C ALA A 78 -4.19 9.69 -6.59
N ALA A 79 -5.44 10.15 -6.41
CA ALA A 79 -5.78 11.57 -6.36
C ALA A 79 -5.61 12.20 -4.95
N GLY A 80 -5.07 11.45 -3.99
CA GLY A 80 -4.84 11.90 -2.60
C GLY A 80 -6.06 11.83 -1.70
N ARG A 81 -7.08 11.07 -2.10
CA ARG A 81 -8.24 10.80 -1.24
C ARG A 81 -7.85 9.87 -0.11
N ASP A 82 -8.66 9.84 0.94
CA ASP A 82 -8.45 9.01 2.14
C ASP A 82 -7.06 9.19 2.79
N GLY A 83 -6.52 10.41 2.74
CA GLY A 83 -5.24 10.73 3.36
C GLY A 83 -4.00 10.29 2.59
N TYR A 84 -4.11 9.72 1.39
CA TYR A 84 -2.95 9.29 0.58
C TYR A 84 -2.25 10.47 -0.15
N LEU A 85 -1.91 11.53 0.57
CA LEU A 85 -1.48 12.82 0.01
C LEU A 85 -0.24 12.71 -0.87
N THR A 86 0.74 11.90 -0.46
CA THR A 86 1.96 11.66 -1.23
C THR A 86 1.67 11.08 -2.61
N PHE A 87 0.62 10.26 -2.79
CA PHE A 87 0.23 9.82 -4.14
C PHE A 87 -0.18 10.98 -5.03
N LYS A 88 -0.93 11.96 -4.50
CA LYS A 88 -1.33 13.15 -5.27
C LYS A 88 -0.11 13.96 -5.71
N THR A 89 0.89 14.11 -4.83
CA THR A 89 2.15 14.79 -5.17
C THR A 89 2.85 14.07 -6.32
N VAL A 90 3.05 12.76 -6.20
CA VAL A 90 3.69 11.94 -7.26
C VAL A 90 2.92 12.02 -8.59
N LYS A 91 1.58 12.02 -8.52
CA LYS A 91 0.71 12.16 -9.68
C LYS A 91 0.90 13.52 -10.35
N ASN A 92 0.91 14.61 -9.57
CA ASN A 92 1.10 15.97 -10.05
C ASN A 92 2.49 16.19 -10.65
N ASP A 93 3.51 15.46 -10.18
CA ASP A 93 4.85 15.44 -10.77
C ASP A 93 4.91 14.71 -12.14
N GLY A 94 3.79 14.18 -12.63
CA GLY A 94 3.73 13.42 -13.88
C GLY A 94 4.30 12.01 -13.79
N ARG A 95 4.64 11.51 -12.59
CA ARG A 95 5.22 10.19 -12.37
C ARG A 95 4.15 9.09 -12.22
N TYR A 96 3.09 9.17 -13.03
CA TYR A 96 1.99 8.21 -13.02
C TYR A 96 1.53 7.86 -14.43
N THR A 97 0.79 6.78 -14.55
CA THR A 97 0.09 6.39 -15.78
C THR A 97 -1.26 5.84 -15.39
N ASP A 98 -2.33 6.39 -15.97
CA ASP A 98 -3.66 5.78 -15.88
C ASP A 98 -3.69 4.57 -16.80
N THR A 99 -4.01 3.40 -16.26
CA THR A 99 -4.08 2.17 -17.05
C THR A 99 -5.39 2.06 -17.80
N TYR A 100 -6.40 2.86 -17.44
CA TYR A 100 -7.78 2.78 -17.91
C TYR A 100 -8.42 1.40 -17.66
N LEU A 101 -7.82 0.59 -16.78
CA LEU A 101 -8.34 -0.71 -16.40
C LEU A 101 -9.35 -0.54 -15.26
N ASP A 102 -10.55 -1.05 -15.48
CA ASP A 102 -11.57 -1.15 -14.45
C ASP A 102 -11.15 -2.17 -13.38
N TYR A 103 -11.34 -1.83 -12.10
CA TYR A 103 -10.91 -2.71 -11.01
C TYR A 103 -11.75 -3.99 -10.91
N ALA A 104 -13.04 -3.93 -11.24
CA ALA A 104 -13.93 -5.09 -11.17
C ALA A 104 -13.60 -6.05 -12.30
N GLN A 105 -13.38 -5.55 -13.52
CA GLN A 105 -12.91 -6.37 -14.63
C GLN A 105 -11.53 -6.98 -14.33
N SER A 106 -10.60 -6.20 -13.77
CA SER A 106 -9.28 -6.70 -13.39
C SER A 106 -9.35 -7.85 -12.38
N PHE A 107 -10.31 -7.80 -11.45
CA PHE A 107 -10.55 -8.91 -10.51
C PHE A 107 -11.16 -10.12 -11.21
N VAL A 108 -12.14 -9.93 -12.11
CA VAL A 108 -12.72 -11.02 -12.92
C VAL A 108 -11.63 -11.73 -13.72
N ASP A 109 -10.79 -10.98 -14.43
CA ASP A 109 -9.70 -11.53 -15.24
C ASP A 109 -8.71 -12.32 -14.37
N TYR A 110 -8.37 -11.79 -13.19
CA TYR A 110 -7.53 -12.51 -12.23
C TYR A 110 -8.14 -13.84 -11.77
N VAL A 111 -9.45 -13.87 -11.46
CA VAL A 111 -10.14 -15.11 -11.06
C VAL A 111 -10.19 -16.09 -12.22
N LEU A 112 -10.47 -15.63 -13.45
CA LEU A 112 -10.49 -16.48 -14.64
C LEU A 112 -9.11 -17.10 -14.93
N GLU A 113 -8.03 -16.33 -14.78
CA GLU A 113 -6.66 -16.82 -14.95
C GLU A 113 -6.26 -17.82 -13.86
N ARG A 114 -6.65 -17.57 -12.60
CA ARG A 114 -6.27 -18.40 -11.45
C ARG A 114 -7.18 -19.61 -11.23
N GLY A 115 -8.39 -19.60 -11.79
CA GLY A 115 -9.46 -20.54 -11.51
C GLY A 115 -10.12 -20.30 -10.16
N SER A 116 -9.42 -20.64 -9.07
CA SER A 116 -9.94 -20.57 -7.71
C SER A 116 -9.19 -19.53 -6.88
N VAL A 117 -9.92 -18.71 -6.13
CA VAL A 117 -9.33 -17.76 -5.18
C VAL A 117 -9.67 -18.15 -3.75
N GLY A 118 -8.72 -17.95 -2.83
CA GLY A 118 -8.85 -18.27 -1.43
C GLY A 118 -8.06 -17.31 -0.56
N LYS A 119 -8.13 -17.51 0.76
CA LYS A 119 -7.32 -16.71 1.70
C LYS A 119 -5.85 -16.97 1.45
N LEU A 120 -5.07 -15.89 1.42
CA LEU A 120 -3.61 -16.00 1.37
C LEU A 120 -3.07 -16.51 2.72
N PRO A 121 -1.90 -17.16 2.75
CA PRO A 121 -1.18 -17.41 3.99
C PRO A 121 -0.94 -16.10 4.76
N ALA A 122 -0.99 -16.13 6.09
CA ALA A 122 -0.79 -14.94 6.92
C ALA A 122 0.58 -14.25 6.69
N SER A 123 1.59 -15.01 6.26
CA SER A 123 2.91 -14.50 5.88
C SER A 123 2.89 -13.56 4.66
N GLU A 124 1.80 -13.57 3.89
CA GLU A 124 1.58 -12.73 2.71
C GLU A 124 0.71 -11.50 2.99
N TYR A 125 0.17 -11.37 4.21
CA TYR A 125 -0.64 -10.21 4.59
C TYR A 125 0.24 -8.96 4.73
N SER A 126 -0.30 -7.79 4.42
CA SER A 126 0.45 -6.53 4.55
C SER A 126 0.76 -6.19 6.02
N THR A 127 -0.19 -6.40 6.94
CA THR A 127 0.03 -6.17 8.37
C THR A 127 0.51 -7.45 9.04
N GLN A 128 1.79 -7.51 9.40
CA GLN A 128 2.42 -8.66 10.06
C GLN A 128 2.30 -8.62 11.59
N SER A 129 2.15 -7.41 12.16
CA SER A 129 1.98 -7.19 13.60
C SER A 129 1.27 -5.86 13.83
N MET A 130 0.48 -5.79 14.91
CA MET A 130 -0.23 -4.58 15.29
C MET A 130 -0.22 -4.41 16.81
N VAL A 131 0.38 -3.32 17.26
CA VAL A 131 0.30 -2.82 18.63
C VAL A 131 -0.64 -1.61 18.64
N LYS A 132 -1.52 -1.54 19.63
CA LYS A 132 -2.47 -0.44 19.82
C LYS A 132 -2.05 0.43 20.98
#